data_AF-A0A087U100-F1
#
_entry.id   AF-A0A087U100-F1
#
_cell.length_a   1.000
_cell.length_b   1.000
_cell.length_c   1.000
_cell.angle_alpha   90.00
_cell.angle_beta   90.00
_cell.angle_gamma   90.00
#
_symmetry.space_group_name_H-M   'P 1'
#
loop_
_entity.id
_entity.type
_entity.pdbx_description
1 polymer ?
#
loop_
_entity_poly.entity_id
_entity_poly.type
_entity_poly.pdbx_seq_one_letter_code
_entity_poly.pdbx_strand_id
1 'polypeptide(L)'
;MSDVGTVVSSKRKVMASVDQFSFLFQGINRNVRVIEDILAIIGLLYVSKTAFSFTWNILQGLRTHVLARFRRVNLTRYGRWAVVTGGTDGIGKAYARELARQGLDIIIISRNRDKLERTARDIEKDFNVQTFIIQADFSRGREIYNHISEQLADKEIGILINNVGVMYEYPECFMNVPEQ
;
A
#
# COMPACT_ATOMS: atom_id res chain seq x y z
N MET A 1 68.40 -62.47 23.60
CA MET A 1 66.91 -62.56 23.53
C MET A 1 66.21 -61.28 24.02
N SER A 2 66.92 -60.20 24.33
CA SER A 2 66.37 -58.93 24.86
C SER A 2 65.93 -57.92 23.79
N ASP A 3 66.38 -58.03 22.53
CA ASP A 3 66.09 -57.03 21.49
C ASP A 3 64.69 -57.13 20.85
N VAL A 4 64.13 -58.34 20.77
CA VAL A 4 62.87 -58.57 20.05
C VAL A 4 61.66 -57.95 20.78
N GLY A 5 61.65 -57.98 22.12
CA GLY A 5 60.58 -57.39 22.94
C GLY A 5 60.53 -55.86 22.85
N THR A 6 61.70 -55.21 22.78
CA THR A 6 61.83 -53.75 22.68
C THR A 6 61.35 -53.23 21.33
N VAL A 7 61.68 -53.93 20.25
CA VAL A 7 61.23 -53.58 18.88
C VAL A 7 59.72 -53.75 18.73
N VAL A 8 59.14 -54.82 19.28
CA VAL A 8 57.69 -55.07 19.22
C VAL A 8 56.91 -54.05 20.06
N SER A 9 57.44 -53.65 21.22
CA SER A 9 56.84 -52.61 22.08
C SER A 9 56.88 -51.23 21.41
N SER A 10 58.00 -50.89 20.76
CA SER A 10 58.16 -49.65 19.98
C SER A 10 57.17 -49.58 18.80
N LYS A 11 57.06 -50.65 17.99
CA LYS A 11 56.09 -50.72 16.89
C LYS A 11 54.64 -50.59 17.35
N ARG A 12 54.27 -51.19 18.49
CA ARG A 12 52.92 -51.07 19.06
C ARG A 12 52.61 -49.65 19.54
N LYS A 13 53.57 -48.95 20.16
CA LYS A 13 53.40 -47.54 20.54
C LYS A 13 53.24 -46.63 19.33
N VAL A 14 54.04 -46.85 18.29
CA VAL A 14 53.93 -46.09 17.03
C VAL A 14 52.56 -46.32 16.40
N MET A 15 52.10 -47.56 16.29
CA MET A 15 50.79 -47.87 15.70
C MET A 15 49.63 -47.25 16.49
N ALA A 16 49.65 -47.36 17.83
CA ALA A 16 48.64 -46.71 18.69
C ALA A 16 48.63 -45.18 18.55
N SER A 17 49.79 -44.55 18.39
CA SER A 17 49.88 -43.10 18.18
C SER A 17 49.34 -42.67 16.81
N VAL A 18 49.54 -43.50 15.77
CA VAL A 18 49.01 -43.28 14.42
C VAL A 18 47.48 -43.43 14.40
N ASP A 19 46.96 -44.46 15.06
CA ASP A 19 45.52 -44.68 15.18
C ASP A 19 44.86 -43.52 15.95
N GLN A 20 45.45 -43.09 17.06
CA GLN A 20 44.97 -41.95 17.86
C GLN A 20 44.95 -40.64 17.05
N PHE A 21 45.94 -40.43 16.18
CA PHE A 21 45.97 -39.28 15.27
C PHE A 21 44.87 -39.39 14.19
N SER A 22 44.65 -40.57 13.62
CA SER A 22 43.61 -40.81 12.61
C SER A 22 42.19 -40.59 13.17
N PHE A 23 41.92 -41.04 14.40
CA PHE A 23 40.64 -40.83 15.08
C PHE A 23 40.40 -39.34 15.40
N LEU A 24 41.45 -38.60 15.78
CA LEU A 24 41.36 -37.15 15.96
C LEU A 24 41.02 -36.43 14.64
N PHE A 25 41.69 -36.78 13.54
CA PHE A 25 41.43 -36.18 12.23
C PHE A 25 40.02 -36.51 11.71
N GLN A 26 39.56 -37.74 11.93
CA GLN A 26 38.20 -38.17 11.58
C GLN A 26 37.14 -37.44 12.41
N GLY A 27 37.38 -37.25 13.72
CA GLY A 27 36.51 -36.48 14.61
C GLY A 27 36.42 -35.00 14.22
N ILE A 28 37.55 -34.37 13.88
CA ILE A 28 37.60 -32.98 13.41
C ILE A 28 36.81 -32.83 12.09
N ASN A 29 37.04 -33.72 11.12
CA ASN A 29 36.33 -33.70 9.83
C ASN A 29 34.81 -33.87 10.01
N ARG A 30 34.38 -34.73 10.94
CA ARG A 30 32.96 -34.90 11.26
C ARG A 30 32.34 -33.64 11.88
N ASN A 31 33.03 -32.97 12.80
CA ASN A 31 32.54 -31.74 13.43
C ASN A 31 32.47 -30.57 12.42
N VAL A 32 33.45 -30.46 11.52
CA VAL A 32 33.44 -29.46 10.44
C VAL A 32 32.22 -29.64 9.54
N ARG A 33 31.91 -30.88 9.12
CA ARG A 33 30.70 -31.16 8.30
C ARG A 33 29.39 -30.81 9.02
N VAL A 34 29.28 -31.08 10.31
CA VAL A 34 28.08 -30.70 11.08
C VAL A 34 27.89 -29.17 11.11
N ILE A 35 28.99 -28.41 11.21
CA ILE A 35 28.93 -26.94 11.16
C ILE A 35 28.54 -26.46 9.76
N GLU A 36 29.09 -27.05 8.70
CA GLU A 36 28.70 -26.78 7.31
C GLU A 36 27.21 -27.04 7.08
N ASP A 37 26.68 -28.17 7.57
CA ASP A 37 25.26 -28.52 7.47
C ASP A 37 24.37 -27.52 8.21
N ILE A 38 24.76 -27.10 9.42
CA ILE A 38 24.00 -26.09 10.19
C ILE A 38 23.99 -24.74 9.46
N LEU A 39 25.15 -24.30 8.95
CA LEU A 39 25.25 -23.05 8.18
C LEU A 39 24.43 -23.11 6.90
N ALA A 40 24.42 -24.26 6.21
CA ALA A 40 23.61 -24.49 5.02
C ALA A 40 22.11 -24.40 5.32
N ILE A 41 21.65 -24.99 6.43
CA ILE A 41 20.24 -24.91 6.87
C ILE A 41 19.84 -23.47 7.19
N ILE A 42 20.66 -22.74 7.95
CA ILE A 42 20.40 -21.33 8.28
C ILE A 42 20.33 -20.49 7.00
N GLY A 43 21.27 -20.71 6.08
CA GLY A 43 21.28 -20.06 4.77
C GLY A 43 20.02 -20.36 3.96
N LEU A 44 19.60 -21.62 3.91
CA LEU A 44 18.39 -22.05 3.21
C LEU A 44 17.13 -21.38 3.81
N LEU A 45 17.01 -21.34 5.13
CA LEU A 45 15.89 -20.68 5.81
C LEU A 45 15.85 -19.17 5.51
N TYR A 46 17.02 -18.51 5.52
CA TYR A 46 17.11 -17.08 5.23
C TYR A 46 16.76 -16.75 3.76
N VAL A 47 17.30 -17.52 2.81
CA VAL A 47 16.99 -17.39 1.39
C VAL A 47 15.51 -17.67 1.13
N SER A 48 14.95 -18.72 1.73
CA SER A 48 13.53 -19.06 1.61
C SER A 48 12.63 -17.94 2.13
N LYS A 49 12.95 -17.38 3.31
CA LYS A 49 12.21 -16.24 3.89
C LYS A 49 12.28 -15.02 2.98
N THR A 50 13.47 -14.70 2.47
CA THR A 50 13.69 -13.53 1.61
C THR A 50 12.98 -13.69 0.26
N ALA A 51 13.09 -14.86 -0.36
CA ALA A 51 12.41 -15.19 -1.61
C ALA A 51 10.88 -15.14 -1.44
N PHE A 52 10.35 -15.67 -0.35
CA PHE A 52 8.93 -15.58 -0.04
C PHE A 52 8.47 -14.12 0.13
N SER A 53 9.20 -13.31 0.90
CA SER A 53 8.90 -11.88 1.09
C SER A 53 8.91 -11.13 -0.24
N PHE A 54 9.94 -11.34 -1.06
CA PHE A 54 10.06 -10.71 -2.37
C PHE A 54 8.92 -11.13 -3.31
N THR A 55 8.64 -12.43 -3.39
CA THR A 55 7.55 -12.97 -4.20
C THR A 55 6.20 -12.45 -3.73
N TRP A 56 5.96 -12.37 -2.42
CA TRP A 56 4.75 -11.81 -1.84
C TRP A 56 4.59 -10.34 -2.18
N ASN A 57 5.65 -9.54 -2.10
CA ASN A 57 5.63 -8.13 -2.48
C ASN A 57 5.35 -7.93 -3.97
N ILE A 58 5.95 -8.75 -4.84
CA ILE A 58 5.65 -8.73 -6.27
C ILE A 58 4.19 -9.10 -6.52
N LEU A 59 3.70 -10.18 -5.91
CA LEU A 59 2.30 -10.62 -6.06
C LEU A 59 1.33 -9.57 -5.54
N GLN A 60 1.63 -8.90 -4.43
CA GLN A 60 0.82 -7.82 -3.88
C GLN A 60 0.86 -6.58 -4.78
N GLY A 61 2.02 -6.22 -5.33
CA GLY A 61 2.15 -5.15 -6.32
C GLY A 61 1.35 -5.46 -7.59
N LEU A 62 1.48 -6.68 -8.12
CA LEU A 62 0.72 -7.14 -9.27
C LEU A 62 -0.79 -7.16 -8.98
N ARG A 63 -1.19 -7.63 -7.81
CA ARG A 63 -2.61 -7.66 -7.39
C ARG A 63 -3.18 -6.24 -7.27
N THR A 64 -2.45 -5.31 -6.67
CA THR A 64 -2.94 -3.94 -6.50
C THR A 64 -2.96 -3.16 -7.81
N HIS A 65 -2.00 -3.37 -8.72
CA HIS A 65 -1.93 -2.62 -9.97
C HIS A 65 -2.72 -3.26 -11.12
N VAL A 66 -2.63 -4.57 -11.29
CA VAL A 66 -3.28 -5.31 -12.37
C VAL A 66 -4.71 -5.65 -11.98
N LEU A 67 -4.92 -6.29 -10.82
CA LEU A 67 -6.26 -6.76 -10.45
C LEU A 67 -7.24 -5.62 -10.16
N ALA A 68 -6.78 -4.52 -9.55
CA ALA A 68 -7.62 -3.35 -9.31
C ALA A 68 -8.08 -2.67 -10.62
N ARG A 69 -7.26 -2.75 -11.67
CA ARG A 69 -7.63 -2.23 -13.00
C ARG A 69 -8.73 -3.05 -13.67
N PHE A 70 -8.80 -4.35 -13.37
CA PHE A 70 -9.81 -5.27 -13.93
C PHE A 70 -11.08 -5.36 -13.09
N ARG A 71 -11.02 -5.18 -11.75
CA ARG A 71 -12.20 -5.15 -10.90
C ARG A 71 -12.87 -3.78 -10.92
N ARG A 72 -13.74 -3.56 -11.91
CA ARG A 72 -14.66 -2.41 -11.89
C ARG A 72 -15.71 -2.63 -10.80
N VAL A 73 -15.70 -1.77 -9.79
CA VAL A 73 -16.76 -1.71 -8.79
C VAL A 73 -17.94 -0.97 -9.40
N ASN A 74 -19.14 -1.54 -9.31
CA ASN A 74 -20.34 -0.80 -9.67
C ASN A 74 -20.68 0.18 -8.55
N LEU A 75 -20.37 1.45 -8.75
CA LEU A 75 -20.57 2.51 -7.76
C LEU A 75 -22.03 2.99 -7.67
N THR A 76 -22.83 2.83 -8.73
CA THR A 76 -24.24 3.28 -8.74
C THR A 76 -25.10 2.52 -7.74
N ARG A 77 -24.64 1.36 -7.25
CA ARG A 77 -25.30 0.59 -6.18
C ARG A 77 -25.36 1.31 -4.83
N TYR A 78 -24.52 2.33 -4.63
CA TYR A 78 -24.49 3.08 -3.37
C TYR A 78 -25.46 4.26 -3.37
N GLY A 79 -25.97 4.64 -4.55
CA GLY A 79 -26.88 5.75 -4.76
C GLY A 79 -26.65 6.37 -6.13
N ARG A 80 -27.65 7.09 -6.62
CA ARG A 80 -27.64 7.70 -7.96
C ARG A 80 -26.65 8.87 -8.08
N TRP A 81 -26.55 9.69 -7.04
CA TRP A 81 -25.78 10.94 -7.05
C TRP A 81 -24.48 10.84 -6.25
N ALA A 82 -23.43 11.48 -6.75
CA ALA A 82 -22.21 11.76 -6.01
C ALA A 82 -22.05 13.26 -5.75
N VAL A 83 -21.77 13.63 -4.50
CA VAL A 83 -21.44 15.00 -4.12
C VAL A 83 -19.93 15.18 -4.10
N VAL A 84 -19.44 16.22 -4.78
CA VAL A 84 -18.02 16.57 -4.80
C VAL A 84 -17.85 18.02 -4.35
N THR A 85 -17.26 18.21 -3.17
CA THR A 85 -16.91 19.54 -2.66
C THR A 85 -15.58 20.00 -3.26
N GLY A 86 -15.48 21.27 -3.65
CA GLY A 86 -14.31 21.77 -4.40
C GLY A 86 -14.17 21.17 -5.79
N GLY A 87 -15.27 20.69 -6.40
CA GLY A 87 -15.24 19.89 -7.63
C GLY A 87 -15.00 20.65 -8.94
N THR A 88 -14.61 21.93 -8.89
CA THR A 88 -14.42 22.78 -10.08
C THR A 88 -12.98 22.88 -10.58
N ASP A 89 -12.02 22.39 -9.80
CA ASP A 89 -10.60 22.44 -10.16
C ASP A 89 -9.82 21.25 -9.57
N GLY A 90 -8.59 21.05 -10.06
CA GLY A 90 -7.63 20.09 -9.52
C GLY A 90 -8.19 18.68 -9.26
N ILE A 91 -7.91 18.16 -8.06
CA ILE A 91 -8.28 16.81 -7.63
C ILE A 91 -9.80 16.62 -7.59
N GLY A 92 -10.54 17.62 -7.12
CA GLY A 92 -12.01 17.57 -7.06
C GLY A 92 -12.64 17.42 -8.45
N LYS A 93 -12.17 18.21 -9.42
CA LYS A 93 -12.65 18.09 -10.82
C LYS A 93 -12.30 16.73 -11.42
N ALA A 94 -11.13 16.18 -11.10
CA ALA A 94 -10.75 14.84 -11.55
C ALA A 94 -11.68 13.77 -10.97
N TYR A 95 -12.01 13.82 -9.68
CA TYR A 95 -12.98 12.92 -9.06
C TYR A 95 -14.37 13.05 -9.67
N ALA A 96 -14.86 14.28 -9.88
CA ALA A 96 -16.17 14.52 -10.49
C ALA A 96 -16.28 13.87 -11.87
N ARG A 97 -15.24 14.02 -12.71
CA ARG A 97 -15.18 13.38 -14.04
C ARG A 97 -15.09 11.87 -13.96
N GLU A 98 -14.30 11.33 -13.03
CA GLU A 98 -14.12 9.88 -12.88
C GLU A 98 -15.39 9.20 -12.37
N LEU A 99 -16.12 9.82 -11.44
CA LEU A 99 -17.42 9.33 -10.97
C LEU A 99 -18.48 9.41 -12.07
N ALA A 100 -18.50 10.48 -12.86
CA ALA A 100 -19.38 10.61 -14.02
C ALA A 100 -19.09 9.53 -15.07
N ARG A 101 -17.80 9.26 -15.34
CA ARG A 101 -17.36 8.16 -16.23
C ARG A 101 -17.82 6.79 -15.75
N GLN A 102 -18.06 6.63 -14.44
CA GLN A 102 -18.61 5.42 -13.84
C GLN A 102 -20.14 5.41 -13.77
N GLY A 103 -20.81 6.42 -14.32
CA GLY A 103 -22.25 6.48 -14.51
C GLY A 103 -23.04 7.10 -13.37
N LEU A 104 -22.40 7.83 -12.44
CA LEU A 104 -23.11 8.60 -11.42
C LEU A 104 -23.46 10.00 -11.93
N ASP A 105 -24.63 10.48 -11.50
CA ASP A 105 -24.97 11.89 -11.62
C ASP A 105 -24.16 12.70 -10.59
N ILE A 106 -23.72 13.90 -10.96
CA ILE A 106 -22.72 14.64 -10.17
C ILE A 106 -23.28 15.94 -9.60
N ILE A 107 -23.16 16.10 -8.28
CA ILE A 107 -23.40 17.35 -7.58
C ILE A 107 -22.07 18.03 -7.29
N ILE A 108 -21.85 19.21 -7.86
CA ILE A 108 -20.60 19.96 -7.70
C ILE A 108 -20.84 21.13 -6.74
N ILE A 109 -20.09 21.16 -5.64
CA ILE A 109 -20.16 22.26 -4.65
C ILE A 109 -18.88 23.08 -4.72
N SER A 110 -18.98 24.38 -5.00
CA SER A 110 -17.84 25.30 -5.03
C SER A 110 -18.26 26.77 -4.91
N ARG A 111 -17.29 27.67 -4.82
CA ARG A 111 -17.51 29.11 -4.58
C ARG A 111 -17.77 29.91 -5.85
N ASN A 112 -17.09 29.53 -6.94
CA ASN A 112 -17.12 30.29 -8.19
C ASN A 112 -18.17 29.71 -9.14
N ARG A 113 -19.22 30.51 -9.41
CA ARG A 113 -20.36 30.14 -10.25
C ARG A 113 -19.96 29.82 -11.69
N ASP A 114 -19.13 30.65 -12.32
CA ASP A 114 -18.71 30.43 -13.71
C ASP A 114 -17.94 29.12 -13.88
N LYS A 115 -17.06 28.79 -12.92
CA LYS A 115 -16.33 27.52 -12.92
C LYS A 115 -17.26 26.33 -12.71
N LEU A 116 -18.29 26.46 -11.86
CA LEU A 116 -19.32 25.44 -11.66
C LEU A 116 -20.04 25.13 -12.97
N GLU A 117 -20.59 26.16 -13.63
CA GLU A 117 -21.36 25.99 -14.87
C GLU A 117 -20.53 25.46 -16.03
N ARG A 118 -19.25 25.85 -16.12
CA ARG A 118 -18.33 25.27 -17.12
C ARG A 118 -18.07 23.80 -16.83
N THR A 119 -17.73 23.45 -15.59
CA THR A 119 -17.38 22.07 -15.22
C THR A 119 -18.58 21.14 -15.34
N ALA A 120 -19.78 21.59 -14.94
CA ALA A 120 -21.04 20.89 -15.13
C ALA A 120 -21.27 20.54 -16.61
N ARG A 121 -21.25 21.55 -17.49
CA ARG A 121 -21.44 21.34 -18.94
C ARG A 121 -20.39 20.40 -19.55
N ASP A 122 -19.13 20.53 -19.15
CA ASP A 122 -18.07 19.63 -19.62
C ASP A 122 -18.36 18.17 -19.23
N ILE A 123 -18.82 17.94 -17.98
CA ILE A 123 -19.13 16.59 -17.48
C ILE A 123 -20.35 15.99 -18.19
N GLU A 124 -21.43 16.77 -18.32
CA GLU A 124 -22.66 16.32 -19.00
C GLU A 124 -22.37 15.94 -20.46
N LYS A 125 -21.59 16.78 -21.15
CA LYS A 125 -21.20 16.56 -22.54
C LYS A 125 -20.34 15.30 -22.72
N ASP A 126 -19.38 15.07 -21.82
CA ASP A 126 -18.39 14.01 -21.98
C ASP A 126 -18.92 12.63 -21.56
N PHE A 127 -19.86 12.58 -20.61
CA PHE A 127 -20.27 11.33 -19.97
C PHE A 127 -21.77 11.03 -20.03
N ASN A 128 -22.60 11.94 -20.55
CA ASN A 128 -24.06 11.78 -20.66
C ASN A 128 -24.74 11.44 -19.31
N VAL A 129 -24.31 12.12 -18.25
CA VAL A 129 -24.90 12.07 -16.90
C VAL A 129 -25.56 13.41 -16.58
N GLN A 130 -26.37 13.48 -15.52
CA GLN A 130 -26.92 14.74 -15.03
C GLN A 130 -25.93 15.42 -14.08
N THR A 131 -25.91 16.75 -14.10
CA THR A 131 -25.19 17.52 -13.08
C THR A 131 -26.11 18.48 -12.33
N PHE A 132 -25.75 18.73 -11.08
CA PHE A 132 -26.37 19.74 -10.24
C PHE A 132 -25.27 20.57 -9.58
N ILE A 133 -25.44 21.89 -9.51
CA ILE A 133 -24.40 22.78 -8.97
C ILE A 133 -24.93 23.51 -7.75
N ILE A 134 -24.12 23.51 -6.69
CA ILE A 134 -24.41 24.24 -5.46
C ILE A 134 -23.29 25.25 -5.28
N GLN A 135 -23.65 26.54 -5.27
CA GLN A 135 -22.71 27.59 -4.95
C GLN A 135 -22.64 27.75 -3.44
N ALA A 136 -21.51 27.41 -2.84
CA ALA A 136 -21.30 27.55 -1.40
C ALA A 136 -19.85 27.92 -1.08
N ASP A 137 -19.69 28.78 -0.08
CA ASP A 137 -18.40 29.18 0.47
C ASP A 137 -18.20 28.64 1.87
N PHE A 138 -17.35 27.62 1.97
CA PHE A 138 -17.02 26.93 3.21
C PHE A 138 -16.28 27.79 4.23
N SER A 139 -15.82 28.99 3.86
CA SER A 139 -15.27 29.95 4.83
C SER A 139 -16.34 30.83 5.51
N ARG A 140 -17.63 30.65 5.21
CA ARG A 140 -18.74 31.43 5.83
C ARG A 140 -19.33 30.73 7.07
N GLY A 141 -18.57 29.84 7.70
CA GLY A 141 -18.98 29.12 8.88
C GLY A 141 -20.08 28.09 8.62
N ARG A 142 -20.87 27.76 9.66
CA ARG A 142 -21.80 26.63 9.64
C ARG A 142 -23.14 26.90 8.92
N GLU A 143 -23.46 28.16 8.64
CA GLU A 143 -24.75 28.54 8.05
C GLU A 143 -24.97 27.95 6.66
N ILE A 144 -23.89 27.75 5.90
CA ILE A 144 -23.96 27.18 4.54
C ILE A 144 -24.46 25.73 4.53
N TYR A 145 -24.33 24.98 5.63
CA TYR A 145 -24.72 23.58 5.66
C TYR A 145 -26.25 23.40 5.59
N ASN A 146 -27.02 24.35 6.12
CA ASN A 146 -28.47 24.33 5.99
C ASN A 146 -28.88 24.48 4.51
N HIS A 147 -28.29 25.46 3.82
CA HIS A 147 -28.52 25.70 2.39
C HIS A 147 -28.11 24.52 1.50
N ILE A 148 -27.00 23.85 1.83
CA ILE A 148 -26.56 22.64 1.13
C ILE A 148 -27.55 21.50 1.40
N SER A 149 -27.91 21.27 2.67
CA SER A 149 -28.83 20.20 3.08
C SER A 149 -30.17 20.30 2.37
N GLU A 150 -30.77 21.49 2.31
CA GLU A 150 -32.03 21.75 1.62
C GLU A 150 -31.97 21.37 0.13
N GLN A 151 -30.86 21.69 -0.55
CA GLN A 151 -30.67 21.37 -1.96
C GLN A 151 -30.38 19.90 -2.25
N LEU A 152 -29.91 19.15 -1.25
CA LEU A 152 -29.63 17.72 -1.37
C LEU A 152 -30.82 16.85 -0.95
N ALA A 153 -31.84 17.43 -0.33
CA ALA A 153 -32.93 16.69 0.32
C ALA A 153 -33.71 15.74 -0.60
N ASP A 154 -33.81 16.06 -1.89
CA ASP A 154 -34.53 15.26 -2.90
C ASP A 154 -33.59 14.36 -3.73
N LYS A 155 -32.31 14.26 -3.37
CA LYS A 155 -31.30 13.50 -4.09
C LYS A 155 -30.86 12.27 -3.31
N GLU A 156 -30.86 11.12 -3.98
CA GLU A 156 -30.29 9.90 -3.42
C GLU A 156 -28.76 9.96 -3.52
N ILE A 157 -28.12 10.46 -2.46
CA ILE A 157 -26.67 10.60 -2.38
C ILE A 157 -26.03 9.28 -1.95
N GLY A 158 -25.21 8.70 -2.82
CA GLY A 158 -24.47 7.46 -2.51
C GLY A 158 -23.01 7.67 -2.18
N ILE A 159 -22.42 8.76 -2.67
CA ILE A 159 -20.98 9.04 -2.55
C ILE A 159 -20.78 10.52 -2.18
N LEU A 160 -19.92 10.77 -1.19
CA LEU A 160 -19.43 12.10 -0.85
C LEU A 160 -17.91 12.14 -0.99
N ILE A 161 -17.42 13.05 -1.81
CA ILE A 161 -16.02 13.42 -1.90
C ILE A 161 -15.84 14.76 -1.18
N ASN A 162 -15.36 14.71 0.05
CA ASN A 162 -15.01 15.90 0.82
C ASN A 162 -13.59 16.36 0.43
N ASN A 163 -13.52 17.28 -0.54
CA ASN A 163 -12.26 17.70 -1.17
C ASN A 163 -12.00 19.22 -1.03
N VAL A 164 -12.80 19.94 -0.25
CA VAL A 164 -12.47 21.33 0.07
C VAL A 164 -11.24 21.37 0.98
N GLY A 165 -10.23 22.13 0.57
CA GLY A 165 -9.03 22.38 1.35
C GLY A 165 -8.47 23.76 1.01
N VAL A 166 -7.81 24.36 2.00
CA VAL A 166 -7.05 25.60 1.86
C VAL A 166 -5.59 25.32 2.20
N MET A 167 -4.68 25.98 1.51
CA MET A 167 -3.25 25.92 1.80
C MET A 167 -2.83 27.27 2.39
N TYR A 168 -2.15 27.22 3.53
CA TYR A 168 -1.56 28.41 4.14
C TYR A 168 -0.21 28.72 3.51
N GLU A 169 0.20 29.99 3.54
CA GLU A 169 1.44 30.47 2.93
C GLU A 169 2.70 29.91 3.62
N TYR A 170 2.56 29.48 4.88
CA TYR A 170 3.62 28.88 5.69
C TYR A 170 3.11 27.59 6.39
N PRO A 171 4.01 26.62 6.65
CA PRO A 171 3.65 25.45 7.45
C PRO A 171 3.43 25.86 8.91
N GLU A 172 2.27 25.54 9.45
CA GLU A 172 1.89 25.80 10.84
C GLU A 172 1.30 24.53 11.46
N CYS A 173 1.48 24.35 12.77
CA CYS A 173 0.84 23.24 13.46
C CYS A 173 -0.69 23.43 13.42
N PHE A 174 -1.45 22.40 13.03
CA PHE A 174 -2.91 22.49 12.90
C PHE A 174 -3.60 23.07 14.14
N MET A 175 -3.10 22.74 15.34
CA MET A 175 -3.64 23.22 16.62
C MET A 175 -3.44 24.74 16.84
N ASN A 176 -2.52 25.36 16.12
CA ASN A 176 -2.23 26.79 16.18
C ASN A 176 -2.97 27.59 15.12
N VAL A 177 -3.67 26.91 14.19
CA VAL A 177 -4.42 27.58 13.13
C VAL A 177 -5.76 28.06 13.70
N PRO A 178 -6.07 29.37 13.67
CA PRO A 178 -7.35 29.88 14.15
C PRO A 178 -8.50 29.32 13.30
N GLU A 179 -9.60 28.95 13.96
CA GLU A 179 -10.84 28.53 13.28
C GLU A 179 -11.39 29.70 12.43
N GLN A 180 -11.79 29.41 11.19
CA GLN A 180 -12.36 30.36 10.22
C GLN A 180 -13.88 30.26 10.17
#